data_AF-A0A2N6DC38-F1
#
_entry.id   AF-A0A2N6DC38-F1
#
_cell.length_a   1.000
_cell.length_b   1.000
_cell.length_c   1.000
_cell.angle_alpha   90.00
_cell.angle_beta   90.00
_cell.angle_gamma   90.00
#
_symmetry.space_group_name_H-M   'P 1'
#
loop_
_entity.id
_entity.type
_entity.pdbx_description
1 polymer ?
#
loop_
_entity_poly.entity_id
_entity_poly.type
_entity_poly.pdbx_seq_one_letter_code
_entity_poly.pdbx_strand_id
1 'polypeptide(L)'
;MWQKIKEFSCKDPLIFTIIIALVVVGAGFIGVQTMHATSTAEFCQTCHAKEEIAVRGEYYTWRKSIHSEVDVSCLDCHGDPGIIGYLDAHIVAGTRSLYHEIFTSEEQIIEDLTHYGSTVEGAEKAAFEDSCLYCHSDEANKEMRRNRIIKIAGEFRHMDEVVMPEYREEYGRADVFADGVQAGVEPNHTLHKDMGLSCFNCHLGIGHSGERFHEPEMATCFECHDDVRAQASPHANDDCATCHVAQKEIQEGTYAEGIEGYSWYMADLDCSDCHESAFIRPNTDTCVMCHDESYADIMTDTQNYFNEQLVKVQKQRDFYMAKREAMPHGQRELTNELLYIVRVIESDGSEGVHNPEYFDMMFEKANDLTAKIKNYVEPEETEETHAPVITAQSVSEEETHAEKTGPVNSEEMMSILEGLETIDLKERYAPEGKKKAVIFEHKGHAERLACASCHEYPEAGMLKFEVPEVVEGTKNVFHTELCIKCHKEMRATTSCGACHK
;
A
#
# COMPACT_ATOMS: atom_id res chain seq x y z
N MET A 1 43.82 -6.24 -40.65
CA MET A 1 42.38 -6.29 -40.36
C MET A 1 41.75 -4.90 -40.50
N TRP A 2 42.25 -3.89 -39.78
CA TRP A 2 41.76 -2.51 -39.81
C TRP A 2 41.68 -1.86 -41.21
N GLN A 3 42.72 -1.98 -42.04
CA GLN A 3 42.71 -1.43 -43.41
C GLN A 3 41.62 -2.04 -44.29
N LYS A 4 41.34 -3.35 -44.16
CA LYS A 4 40.29 -4.04 -44.93
C LYS A 4 38.89 -3.58 -44.52
N ILE A 5 38.68 -3.29 -43.23
CA ILE A 5 37.42 -2.75 -42.72
C ILE A 5 37.20 -1.33 -43.25
N LYS A 6 38.26 -0.50 -43.27
CA LYS A 6 38.21 0.85 -43.81
C LYS A 6 37.95 0.87 -45.32
N GLU A 7 38.55 -0.05 -46.07
CA GLU A 7 38.28 -0.20 -47.51
C GLU A 7 36.83 -0.64 -47.76
N PHE A 8 36.33 -1.61 -47.00
CA PHE A 8 34.95 -2.09 -47.11
C PHE A 8 33.93 -1.00 -46.76
N SER A 9 34.15 -0.24 -45.67
CA SER A 9 33.25 0.84 -45.26
C SER A 9 33.20 2.00 -46.26
N CYS A 10 34.30 2.28 -46.98
CA CYS A 10 34.31 3.26 -48.06
C CYS A 10 33.67 2.72 -49.35
N LYS A 11 33.76 1.41 -49.61
CA LYS A 11 33.24 0.79 -50.84
C LYS A 11 31.71 0.66 -50.81
N ASP A 12 31.17 0.16 -49.71
CA ASP A 12 29.73 -0.13 -49.56
C ASP A 12 29.22 0.42 -48.21
N PRO A 13 29.12 1.76 -48.04
CA PRO A 13 28.82 2.38 -46.76
C PRO A 13 27.46 1.97 -46.20
N LEU A 14 26.44 1.80 -47.05
CA LEU A 14 25.11 1.36 -46.63
C LEU A 14 25.15 -0.04 -45.98
N ILE A 15 25.83 -1.00 -46.62
CA ILE A 15 25.94 -2.37 -46.12
C ILE A 15 26.74 -2.38 -44.82
N PHE A 16 27.82 -1.60 -44.74
CA PHE A 16 28.60 -1.45 -43.52
C PHE A 16 27.78 -0.88 -42.36
N THR A 17 26.98 0.16 -42.60
CA THR A 17 26.08 0.74 -41.59
C THR A 17 25.01 -0.25 -41.16
N ILE A 18 24.40 -1.01 -42.08
CA ILE A 18 23.42 -2.06 -41.76
C ILE A 18 24.06 -3.15 -40.88
N ILE A 19 25.27 -3.60 -41.21
CA ILE A 19 25.97 -4.62 -40.42
C ILE A 19 26.25 -4.09 -39.00
N ILE A 20 26.72 -2.85 -38.86
CA ILE A 20 26.93 -2.25 -37.54
C ILE A 20 25.60 -2.16 -36.77
N ALA A 21 24.54 -1.69 -37.42
CA ALA A 21 23.22 -1.60 -36.79
C ALA A 21 22.73 -2.98 -36.31
N LEU A 22 22.88 -4.03 -37.12
CA LEU A 22 22.53 -5.40 -36.74
C LEU A 22 23.38 -5.91 -35.58
N VAL A 23 24.68 -5.61 -35.54
CA VAL A 23 25.57 -5.99 -34.42
C VAL A 23 25.18 -5.25 -33.15
N VAL A 24 24.92 -3.94 -33.23
CA VAL A 24 24.53 -3.12 -32.07
C VAL A 24 23.17 -3.57 -31.53
N VAL A 25 22.17 -3.76 -32.40
CA VAL A 25 20.83 -4.24 -32.00
C VAL A 25 20.91 -5.67 -31.46
N GLY A 26 21.66 -6.56 -32.13
CA GLY A 26 21.84 -7.94 -31.68
C GLY A 26 22.55 -8.03 -30.33
N ALA A 27 23.64 -7.27 -30.13
CA ALA A 27 24.35 -7.20 -28.87
C ALA A 27 23.49 -6.57 -27.76
N GLY A 28 22.73 -5.51 -28.08
CA GLY A 28 21.79 -4.89 -27.14
C GLY A 28 20.69 -5.85 -26.71
N PHE A 29 20.07 -6.56 -27.65
CA PHE A 29 19.06 -7.58 -27.35
C PHE A 29 19.63 -8.70 -26.47
N ILE A 30 20.78 -9.26 -26.82
CA ILE A 30 21.44 -10.29 -26.01
C ILE A 30 21.79 -9.76 -24.61
N GLY A 31 22.23 -8.50 -24.51
CA GLY A 31 22.51 -7.84 -23.23
C GLY A 31 21.28 -7.78 -22.34
N VAL A 32 20.16 -7.29 -22.86
CA VAL A 32 18.88 -7.21 -22.13
C VAL A 32 18.40 -8.60 -21.69
N GLN A 33 18.45 -9.59 -22.59
CA GLN A 33 18.05 -10.97 -22.24
C GLN A 33 18.94 -11.57 -21.15
N THR A 34 20.25 -11.31 -21.20
CA THR A 34 21.16 -11.74 -20.13
C THR A 34 20.79 -11.07 -18.81
N MET A 35 20.51 -9.76 -18.81
CA MET A 35 20.12 -9.03 -17.60
C MET A 35 18.83 -9.60 -17.01
N HIS A 36 17.81 -9.86 -17.82
CA HIS A 36 16.56 -10.48 -17.34
C HIS A 36 16.83 -11.85 -16.71
N ALA A 37 17.66 -12.68 -17.35
CA ALA A 37 18.04 -13.99 -16.81
C ALA A 37 18.81 -13.87 -15.49
N THR A 38 19.60 -12.81 -15.29
CA THR A 38 20.34 -12.57 -14.05
C THR A 38 19.56 -11.77 -13.00
N SER A 39 18.33 -11.37 -13.31
CA SER A 39 17.45 -10.61 -12.40
C SER A 39 16.53 -11.50 -11.57
N THR A 40 16.40 -12.78 -11.93
CA THR A 40 15.42 -13.67 -11.30
C THR A 40 15.93 -14.21 -9.97
N ALA A 41 15.01 -14.56 -9.07
CA ALA A 41 15.35 -15.16 -7.78
C ALA A 41 16.12 -16.49 -7.94
N GLU A 42 15.82 -17.28 -8.97
CA GLU A 42 16.52 -18.53 -9.30
C GLU A 42 17.99 -18.29 -9.68
N PHE A 43 18.30 -17.16 -10.33
CA PHE A 43 19.68 -16.80 -10.56
C PHE A 43 20.40 -16.50 -9.25
N CYS A 44 19.77 -15.74 -8.35
CA CYS A 44 20.32 -15.45 -7.02
C CYS A 44 20.58 -16.75 -6.21
N GLN A 45 19.71 -17.77 -6.34
CA GLN A 45 19.88 -19.08 -5.71
C GLN A 45 21.22 -19.76 -6.06
N THR A 46 21.82 -19.45 -7.21
CA THR A 46 23.09 -20.07 -7.63
C THR A 46 24.24 -19.82 -6.66
N CYS A 47 24.25 -18.64 -6.01
CA CYS A 47 25.21 -18.26 -4.97
C CYS A 47 24.59 -18.35 -3.55
N HIS A 48 23.29 -18.13 -3.43
CA HIS A 48 22.50 -18.19 -2.19
C HIS A 48 21.72 -19.51 -2.08
N ALA A 49 22.46 -20.63 -2.12
CA ALA A 49 21.89 -21.98 -2.27
C ALA A 49 21.56 -22.70 -0.96
N LYS A 50 21.84 -22.11 0.21
CA LYS A 50 21.62 -22.81 1.48
C LYS A 50 20.13 -22.89 1.80
N GLU A 51 19.72 -24.02 2.36
CA GLU A 51 18.33 -24.33 2.73
C GLU A 51 18.11 -24.17 4.24
N GLU A 52 18.66 -23.10 4.83
CA GLU A 52 18.57 -22.80 6.26
C GLU A 52 18.57 -21.28 6.50
N ILE A 53 18.14 -20.83 7.69
CA ILE A 53 18.16 -19.42 8.08
C ILE A 53 19.60 -19.07 8.49
N ALA A 54 20.44 -18.79 7.50
CA ALA A 54 21.83 -18.40 7.68
C ALA A 54 22.32 -17.61 6.46
N VAL A 55 23.53 -17.06 6.55
CA VAL A 55 24.23 -16.44 5.41
C VAL A 55 24.32 -17.41 4.23
N ARG A 56 24.01 -16.92 3.03
CA ARG A 56 23.79 -17.70 1.79
C ARG A 56 22.46 -18.49 1.76
N GLY A 57 21.56 -18.28 2.71
CA GLY A 57 20.22 -18.85 2.79
C GLY A 57 19.11 -17.87 2.41
N GLU A 58 19.44 -16.74 1.80
CA GLU A 58 18.54 -15.62 1.53
C GLU A 58 17.42 -16.02 0.55
N TYR A 59 17.71 -16.85 -0.45
CA TYR A 59 16.68 -17.42 -1.32
C TYR A 59 15.72 -18.34 -0.54
N TYR A 60 16.25 -19.12 0.40
CA TYR A 60 15.45 -20.03 1.24
C TYR A 60 14.51 -19.30 2.19
N THR A 61 14.94 -18.17 2.73
CA THR A 61 14.12 -17.36 3.63
C THR A 61 13.13 -16.49 2.86
N TRP A 62 13.55 -15.87 1.75
CA TRP A 62 12.69 -15.09 0.87
C TRP A 62 11.51 -15.91 0.33
N ARG A 63 11.75 -17.13 -0.16
CA ARG A 63 10.69 -18.00 -0.74
C ARG A 63 9.61 -18.45 0.24
N LYS A 64 9.78 -18.16 1.54
CA LYS A 64 8.78 -18.42 2.59
C LYS A 64 7.98 -17.16 2.93
N SER A 65 8.46 -15.99 2.53
CA SER A 65 7.84 -14.70 2.84
C SER A 65 6.64 -14.43 1.95
N ILE A 66 5.74 -13.57 2.42
CA ILE A 66 4.57 -13.11 1.66
C ILE A 66 4.95 -12.41 0.34
N HIS A 67 6.11 -11.76 0.28
CA HIS A 67 6.58 -11.08 -0.93
C HIS A 67 6.79 -12.06 -2.09
N SER A 68 7.30 -13.26 -1.79
CA SER A 68 7.47 -14.31 -2.81
C SER A 68 6.13 -14.86 -3.34
N GLU A 69 5.03 -14.73 -2.59
CA GLU A 69 3.70 -15.19 -3.00
C GLU A 69 3.01 -14.21 -3.98
N VAL A 70 3.55 -12.99 -4.15
CA VAL A 70 3.01 -11.95 -5.04
C VAL A 70 4.03 -11.49 -6.10
N ASP A 71 4.93 -12.40 -6.46
CA ASP A 71 5.96 -12.23 -7.51
C ASP A 71 6.96 -11.09 -7.28
N VAL A 72 7.15 -10.66 -6.02
CA VAL A 72 8.22 -9.71 -5.66
C VAL A 72 9.53 -10.48 -5.52
N SER A 73 10.42 -10.29 -6.50
CA SER A 73 11.70 -10.97 -6.62
C SER A 73 12.81 -10.32 -5.79
N CYS A 74 13.97 -10.98 -5.69
CA CYS A 74 15.11 -10.46 -4.92
C CYS A 74 15.53 -9.05 -5.40
N LEU A 75 15.59 -8.85 -6.72
CA LEU A 75 16.04 -7.58 -7.31
C LEU A 75 15.03 -6.44 -7.15
N ASP A 76 13.77 -6.73 -6.82
CA ASP A 76 12.77 -5.69 -6.58
C ASP A 76 13.11 -4.91 -5.31
N CYS A 77 13.66 -5.57 -4.29
CA CYS A 77 14.15 -4.91 -3.06
C CYS A 77 15.61 -4.45 -3.19
N HIS A 78 16.46 -5.25 -3.83
CA HIS A 78 17.90 -5.00 -3.94
C HIS A 78 18.31 -4.10 -5.11
N GLY A 79 17.37 -3.59 -5.90
CA GLY A 79 17.61 -2.66 -7.00
C GLY A 79 16.67 -1.47 -6.95
N ASP A 80 17.24 -0.26 -6.97
CA ASP A 80 16.49 1.01 -6.91
C ASP A 80 15.42 1.08 -8.04
N PRO A 81 14.21 1.63 -7.78
CA PRO A 81 13.18 1.75 -8.79
C PRO A 81 13.61 2.54 -10.04
N GLY A 82 13.29 1.98 -11.20
CA GLY A 82 13.52 2.53 -12.53
C GLY A 82 14.79 2.06 -13.25
N ILE A 83 14.92 2.46 -14.52
CA ILE A 83 15.92 1.91 -15.45
C ILE A 83 17.36 2.18 -14.99
N ILE A 84 17.60 3.31 -14.32
CA ILE A 84 18.92 3.65 -13.78
C ILE A 84 19.28 2.70 -12.64
N GLY A 85 18.36 2.47 -11.71
CA GLY A 85 18.55 1.52 -10.62
C GLY A 85 18.72 0.08 -11.11
N TYR A 86 17.93 -0.32 -12.11
CA TYR A 86 18.09 -1.62 -12.78
C TYR A 86 19.48 -1.81 -13.39
N LEU A 87 19.98 -0.79 -14.10
CA LEU A 87 21.33 -0.82 -14.69
C LEU A 87 22.43 -0.79 -13.62
N ASP A 88 22.27 0.00 -12.57
CA ASP A 88 23.21 0.05 -11.45
C ASP A 88 23.32 -1.32 -10.74
N ALA A 89 22.17 -1.95 -10.47
CA ALA A 89 22.11 -3.25 -9.82
C ALA A 89 22.85 -4.34 -10.63
N HIS A 90 22.79 -4.28 -11.96
CA HIS A 90 23.48 -5.25 -12.83
C HIS A 90 24.95 -4.91 -13.09
N ILE A 91 25.25 -3.65 -13.41
CA ILE A 91 26.55 -3.24 -13.93
C ILE A 91 27.49 -2.87 -12.79
N VAL A 92 27.00 -2.20 -11.76
CA VAL A 92 27.84 -1.70 -10.67
C VAL A 92 27.77 -2.66 -9.48
N ALA A 93 26.59 -2.85 -8.91
CA ALA A 93 26.43 -3.73 -7.75
C ALA A 93 26.73 -5.18 -8.13
N GLY A 94 26.15 -5.70 -9.21
CA GLY A 94 26.35 -7.07 -9.68
C GLY A 94 27.80 -7.40 -10.02
N THR A 95 28.54 -6.49 -10.67
CA THR A 95 29.97 -6.72 -10.96
C THR A 95 30.84 -6.66 -9.70
N ARG A 96 30.50 -5.77 -8.75
CA ARG A 96 31.17 -5.72 -7.45
C ARG A 96 30.91 -6.98 -6.65
N SER A 97 29.68 -7.48 -6.62
CA SER A 97 29.32 -8.74 -5.95
C SER A 97 30.03 -9.93 -6.59
N LEU A 98 30.08 -10.01 -7.93
CA LEU A 98 30.82 -11.06 -8.63
C LEU A 98 32.32 -11.00 -8.37
N TYR A 99 32.90 -9.80 -8.35
CA TYR A 99 34.32 -9.62 -8.00
C TYR A 99 34.58 -10.09 -6.56
N HIS A 100 33.72 -9.70 -5.62
CA HIS A 100 33.82 -10.09 -4.22
C HIS A 100 33.69 -11.61 -4.05
N GLU A 101 32.73 -12.26 -4.73
CA GLU A 101 32.56 -13.72 -4.71
C GLU A 101 33.78 -14.49 -5.24
N ILE A 102 34.50 -13.95 -6.24
CA ILE A 102 35.64 -14.64 -6.86
C ILE A 102 36.95 -14.38 -6.10
N PHE A 103 37.15 -13.17 -5.57
CA PHE A 103 38.45 -12.72 -5.08
C PHE A 103 38.54 -12.52 -3.56
N THR A 104 37.42 -12.62 -2.83
CA THR A 104 37.38 -12.55 -1.36
C THR A 104 37.36 -13.96 -0.76
N SER A 105 37.93 -14.14 0.44
CA SER A 105 37.86 -15.44 1.14
C SER A 105 36.45 -15.69 1.68
N GLU A 106 36.04 -16.96 1.75
CA GLU A 106 34.71 -17.34 2.23
C GLU A 106 34.43 -16.80 3.64
N GLU A 107 35.43 -16.77 4.54
CA GLU A 107 35.27 -16.21 5.88
C GLU A 107 34.90 -14.72 5.86
N GLN A 108 35.53 -13.94 4.97
CA GLN A 108 35.25 -12.51 4.84
C GLN A 108 33.91 -12.27 4.13
N ILE A 109 33.54 -13.13 3.17
CA ILE A 109 32.19 -13.11 2.56
C ILE A 109 31.12 -13.31 3.63
N ILE A 110 31.32 -14.30 4.50
CA ILE A 110 30.38 -14.58 5.59
C ILE A 110 30.30 -13.40 6.57
N GLU A 111 31.43 -12.81 6.93
CA GLU A 111 31.46 -11.62 7.81
C GLU A 111 30.71 -10.44 7.19
N ASP A 112 30.99 -10.12 5.92
CA ASP A 112 30.38 -8.99 5.22
C ASP A 112 28.86 -9.20 5.06
N LEU A 113 28.43 -10.39 4.59
CA LEU A 113 27.00 -10.71 4.45
C LEU A 113 26.27 -10.72 5.80
N THR A 114 26.92 -11.18 6.87
CA THR A 114 26.36 -11.10 8.22
C THR A 114 26.12 -9.63 8.59
N HIS A 115 27.07 -8.75 8.34
CA HIS A 115 26.92 -7.32 8.62
C HIS A 115 25.77 -6.69 7.82
N TYR A 116 25.66 -6.99 6.52
CA TYR A 116 24.58 -6.48 5.67
C TYR A 116 23.20 -6.99 6.08
N GLY A 117 23.10 -8.23 6.56
CA GLY A 117 21.84 -8.83 6.99
C GLY A 117 21.42 -8.54 8.43
N SER A 118 22.30 -8.02 9.28
CA SER A 118 22.06 -7.86 10.73
C SER A 118 22.19 -6.44 11.27
N THR A 119 22.44 -5.45 10.41
CA THR A 119 22.56 -4.05 10.82
C THR A 119 21.75 -3.13 9.91
N VAL A 120 21.21 -2.04 10.46
CA VAL A 120 20.48 -1.02 9.69
C VAL A 120 21.36 -0.41 8.60
N GLU A 121 22.57 0.04 8.95
CA GLU A 121 23.53 0.62 7.98
C GLU A 121 23.92 -0.37 6.87
N GLY A 122 24.02 -1.65 7.22
CA GLY A 122 24.27 -2.71 6.25
C GLY A 122 23.07 -2.90 5.30
N ALA A 123 21.87 -3.01 5.85
CA ALA A 123 20.65 -3.19 5.08
C ALA A 123 20.38 -2.01 4.13
N GLU A 124 20.59 -0.78 4.56
CA GLU A 124 20.45 0.44 3.74
C GLU A 124 21.43 0.51 2.56
N LYS A 125 22.55 -0.22 2.63
CA LYS A 125 23.48 -0.36 1.49
C LYS A 125 23.09 -1.48 0.54
N ALA A 126 22.32 -2.45 1.02
CA ALA A 126 21.97 -3.66 0.28
C ALA A 126 20.60 -3.54 -0.40
N ALA A 127 19.64 -2.85 0.21
CA ALA A 127 18.28 -2.68 -0.29
C ALA A 127 17.87 -1.21 -0.24
N PHE A 128 16.91 -0.84 -1.09
CA PHE A 128 16.50 0.55 -1.27
C PHE A 128 15.18 0.83 -0.56
N GLU A 129 15.14 1.87 0.27
CA GLU A 129 13.90 2.31 0.92
C GLU A 129 12.82 2.66 -0.12
N ASP A 130 13.23 3.28 -1.21
CA ASP A 130 12.36 3.62 -2.34
C ASP A 130 11.70 2.37 -2.96
N SER A 131 12.34 1.20 -2.93
CA SER A 131 11.71 -0.04 -3.40
C SER A 131 10.52 -0.43 -2.52
N CYS A 132 10.61 -0.27 -1.21
CA CYS A 132 9.49 -0.50 -0.30
C CYS A 132 8.37 0.49 -0.60
N LEU A 133 8.70 1.78 -0.66
CA LEU A 133 7.71 2.85 -0.88
C LEU A 133 7.06 2.80 -2.25
N TYR A 134 7.75 2.26 -3.26
CA TYR A 134 7.19 2.08 -4.59
C TYR A 134 5.98 1.13 -4.59
N CYS A 135 5.95 0.16 -3.69
CA CYS A 135 4.86 -0.82 -3.56
C CYS A 135 3.94 -0.56 -2.36
N HIS A 136 4.35 0.26 -1.39
CA HIS A 136 3.61 0.48 -0.14
C HIS A 136 3.09 1.90 0.05
N SER A 137 3.40 2.83 -0.86
CA SER A 137 2.84 4.19 -0.85
C SER A 137 2.41 4.67 -2.24
N ASP A 138 1.18 5.14 -2.32
CA ASP A 138 0.57 5.69 -3.53
C ASP A 138 1.29 6.93 -4.01
N GLU A 139 1.53 7.88 -3.10
CA GLU A 139 2.18 9.14 -3.47
C GLU A 139 3.64 8.94 -3.82
N ALA A 140 4.36 8.05 -3.13
CA ALA A 140 5.74 7.73 -3.47
C ALA A 140 5.85 7.06 -4.84
N ASN A 141 4.98 6.08 -5.15
CA ASN A 141 4.92 5.45 -6.47
C ASN A 141 4.65 6.48 -7.57
N LYS A 142 3.60 7.31 -7.41
CA LYS A 142 3.26 8.37 -8.37
C LYS A 142 4.41 9.36 -8.56
N GLU A 143 5.08 9.75 -7.48
CA GLU A 143 6.22 10.67 -7.55
C GLU A 143 7.40 10.05 -8.31
N MET A 144 7.79 8.83 -7.97
CA MET A 144 8.89 8.13 -8.65
C MET A 144 8.57 7.91 -10.12
N ARG A 145 7.33 7.53 -10.47
CA ARG A 145 6.89 7.39 -11.86
C ARG A 145 6.93 8.72 -12.64
N ARG A 146 6.69 9.86 -11.99
CA ARG A 146 6.80 11.20 -12.62
C ARG A 146 8.25 11.64 -12.82
N ASN A 147 9.11 11.32 -11.85
CA ASN A 147 10.46 11.88 -11.77
C ASN A 147 11.55 10.96 -12.33
N ARG A 148 11.26 9.67 -12.53
CA ARG A 148 12.21 8.66 -13.00
C ARG A 148 11.72 8.02 -14.30
N ILE A 149 12.68 7.53 -15.09
CA ILE A 149 12.37 6.65 -16.22
C ILE A 149 12.24 5.24 -15.66
N ILE A 150 11.01 4.75 -15.51
CA ILE A 150 10.79 3.43 -14.91
C ILE A 150 11.29 2.31 -15.83
N LYS A 151 10.81 2.30 -17.07
CA LYS A 151 11.19 1.30 -18.08
C LYS A 151 11.26 1.91 -19.47
N ILE A 152 12.04 1.29 -20.35
CA ILE A 152 12.17 1.68 -21.76
C ILE A 152 11.80 0.47 -22.62
N ALA A 153 10.54 0.42 -23.07
CA ALA A 153 9.98 -0.59 -23.97
C ALA A 153 10.20 -2.07 -23.53
N GLY A 154 9.10 -2.79 -23.30
CA GLY A 154 9.14 -4.14 -22.77
C GLY A 154 9.02 -4.18 -21.24
N GLU A 155 8.91 -5.40 -20.73
CA GLU A 155 8.82 -5.72 -19.30
C GLU A 155 10.23 -6.04 -18.78
N PHE A 156 10.60 -5.48 -17.62
CA PHE A 156 11.93 -5.64 -17.01
C PHE A 156 11.85 -6.40 -15.70
N ARG A 157 11.42 -5.73 -14.62
CA ARG A 157 11.10 -6.34 -13.33
C ARG A 157 9.60 -6.25 -13.06
N HIS A 158 9.10 -7.13 -12.19
CA HIS A 158 7.73 -7.04 -11.69
C HIS A 158 7.44 -5.66 -11.09
N MET A 159 8.32 -5.16 -10.23
CA MET A 159 8.16 -3.82 -9.62
C MET A 159 8.01 -2.71 -10.66
N ASP A 160 8.64 -2.80 -11.83
CA ASP A 160 8.54 -1.74 -12.86
C ASP A 160 7.13 -1.65 -13.48
N GLU A 161 6.33 -2.71 -13.35
CA GLU A 161 4.92 -2.79 -13.77
C GLU A 161 3.93 -2.32 -12.71
N VAL A 162 4.35 -2.19 -11.45
CA VAL A 162 3.49 -1.85 -10.32
C VAL A 162 3.00 -0.40 -10.37
N VAL A 163 1.71 -0.19 -10.62
CA VAL A 163 1.06 1.14 -10.62
C VAL A 163 0.15 1.26 -9.41
N MET A 164 0.24 2.38 -8.71
CA MET A 164 -0.58 2.67 -7.52
C MET A 164 -1.67 3.71 -7.81
N PRO A 165 -2.86 3.58 -7.18
CA PRO A 165 -3.20 2.64 -6.09
C PRO A 165 -3.61 1.23 -6.55
N GLU A 166 -3.74 1.00 -7.86
CA GLU A 166 -4.39 -0.19 -8.41
C GLU A 166 -3.76 -1.49 -7.92
N TYR A 167 -2.43 -1.55 -7.83
CA TYR A 167 -1.72 -2.73 -7.34
C TYR A 167 -2.05 -3.04 -5.87
N ARG A 168 -1.99 -2.06 -4.96
CA ARG A 168 -2.28 -2.33 -3.54
C ARG A 168 -3.76 -2.66 -3.32
N GLU A 169 -4.66 -1.97 -4.02
CA GLU A 169 -6.11 -2.19 -3.93
C GLU A 169 -6.47 -3.57 -4.47
N GLU A 170 -5.82 -4.01 -5.54
CA GLU A 170 -5.94 -5.37 -6.04
C GLU A 170 -5.69 -6.36 -4.89
N TYR A 171 -4.65 -6.19 -4.08
CA TYR A 171 -4.35 -7.07 -2.94
C TYR A 171 -5.03 -6.69 -1.61
N GLY A 172 -5.92 -5.70 -1.59
CA GLY A 172 -6.62 -5.23 -0.39
C GLY A 172 -5.66 -4.69 0.67
N ARG A 173 -4.61 -3.98 0.25
CA ARG A 173 -3.56 -3.44 1.13
C ARG A 173 -3.71 -1.93 1.33
N ALA A 174 -3.44 -1.51 2.56
CA ALA A 174 -3.35 -0.11 2.98
C ALA A 174 -2.10 0.57 2.41
N ASP A 175 -2.21 1.88 2.19
CA ASP A 175 -1.04 2.77 2.10
C ASP A 175 -0.46 2.98 3.50
N VAL A 176 0.85 2.72 3.66
CA VAL A 176 1.50 2.73 4.98
C VAL A 176 1.56 4.10 5.65
N PHE A 177 1.38 5.19 4.90
CA PHE A 177 1.37 6.55 5.43
C PHE A 177 -0.04 7.14 5.51
N ALA A 178 -0.88 6.90 4.51
CA ALA A 178 -2.22 7.50 4.45
C ALA A 178 -3.24 6.74 5.30
N ASP A 179 -3.18 5.40 5.27
CA ASP A 179 -4.16 4.53 5.91
C ASP A 179 -3.60 3.89 7.20
N GLY A 180 -2.27 3.77 7.30
CA GLY A 180 -1.58 3.16 8.44
C GLY A 180 -1.58 1.63 8.38
N VAL A 181 -1.52 1.00 9.55
CA VAL A 181 -1.44 -0.46 9.71
C VAL A 181 -2.85 -1.06 9.82
N GLN A 182 -3.17 -2.01 8.94
CA GLN A 182 -4.48 -2.69 8.92
C GLN A 182 -4.71 -3.66 10.10
N ALA A 183 -3.66 -4.11 10.78
CA ALA A 183 -3.74 -5.01 11.92
C ALA A 183 -2.45 -4.98 12.74
N GLY A 184 -2.56 -4.96 14.06
CA GLY A 184 -1.42 -4.98 14.98
C GLY A 184 -1.10 -3.61 15.59
N VAL A 185 0.19 -3.30 15.70
CA VAL A 185 0.70 -2.05 16.30
C VAL A 185 0.77 -0.95 15.24
N GLU A 186 0.30 0.25 15.57
CA GLU A 186 0.43 1.44 14.72
C GLU A 186 1.63 2.28 15.16
N PRO A 187 2.76 2.27 14.42
CA PRO A 187 3.94 3.03 14.79
C PRO A 187 3.85 4.51 14.38
N ASN A 188 2.87 4.94 13.58
CA ASN A 188 2.86 6.23 12.90
C ASN A 188 4.08 6.38 11.98
N HIS A 189 4.04 5.68 10.84
CA HIS A 189 5.12 5.66 9.85
C HIS A 189 5.54 7.06 9.39
N THR A 190 4.59 7.97 9.20
CA THR A 190 4.84 9.35 8.76
C THR A 190 5.74 10.09 9.75
N LEU A 191 5.42 10.03 11.05
CA LEU A 191 6.22 10.66 12.09
C LEU A 191 7.65 10.12 12.13
N HIS A 192 7.80 8.78 12.10
CA HIS A 192 9.12 8.15 12.18
C HIS A 192 9.97 8.43 10.94
N LYS A 193 9.36 8.46 9.75
CA LYS A 193 10.05 8.84 8.52
C LYS A 193 10.49 10.31 8.52
N ASP A 194 9.64 11.21 9.00
CA ASP A 194 9.98 12.64 9.13
C ASP A 194 11.13 12.89 10.12
N MET A 195 11.29 12.00 11.09
CA MET A 195 12.45 11.98 12.02
C MET A 195 13.74 11.42 11.37
N GLY A 196 13.68 10.96 10.13
CA GLY A 196 14.82 10.44 9.38
C GLY A 196 15.13 8.96 9.63
N LEU A 197 14.18 8.21 10.18
CA LEU A 197 14.30 6.76 10.30
C LEU A 197 13.94 6.09 8.97
N SER A 198 14.67 5.02 8.63
CA SER A 198 14.40 4.17 7.48
C SER A 198 13.50 3.00 7.85
N CYS A 199 12.93 2.34 6.85
CA CYS A 199 12.14 1.12 7.06
C CYS A 199 12.92 0.03 7.80
N PHE A 200 14.25 -0.01 7.63
CA PHE A 200 15.12 -1.03 8.23
C PHE A 200 15.34 -0.83 9.73
N ASN A 201 15.04 0.35 10.28
CA ASN A 201 15.08 0.56 11.73
C ASN A 201 14.11 -0.35 12.48
N CYS A 202 13.00 -0.75 11.84
CA CYS A 202 12.00 -1.64 12.43
C CYS A 202 11.86 -2.97 11.66
N HIS A 203 11.95 -2.95 10.33
CA HIS A 203 11.76 -4.12 9.46
C HIS A 203 13.08 -4.76 9.01
N LEU A 204 14.09 -4.77 9.90
CA LEU A 204 15.38 -5.40 9.61
C LEU A 204 15.17 -6.89 9.31
N GLY A 205 15.71 -7.35 8.17
CA GLY A 205 15.62 -8.76 7.78
C GLY A 205 14.26 -9.19 7.20
N ILE A 206 13.41 -8.25 6.74
CA ILE A 206 12.07 -8.55 6.21
C ILE A 206 12.01 -9.66 5.15
N GLY A 207 13.00 -9.72 4.25
CA GLY A 207 13.10 -10.77 3.22
C GLY A 207 13.92 -11.99 3.65
N HIS A 208 14.47 -11.98 4.87
CA HIS A 208 15.50 -12.91 5.31
C HIS A 208 15.22 -13.62 6.64
N SER A 209 14.10 -13.33 7.31
CA SER A 209 13.75 -13.96 8.59
C SER A 209 13.35 -15.43 8.46
N GLY A 210 12.85 -15.84 7.28
CA GLY A 210 12.29 -17.16 7.07
C GLY A 210 10.86 -17.32 7.58
N GLU A 211 10.26 -16.22 8.03
CA GLU A 211 8.86 -16.12 8.41
C GLU A 211 8.00 -15.66 7.23
N ARG A 212 6.72 -16.07 7.23
CA ARG A 212 5.78 -15.66 6.20
C ARG A 212 5.45 -14.16 6.31
N PHE A 213 5.23 -13.71 7.54
CA PHE A 213 5.04 -12.31 7.91
C PHE A 213 6.12 -11.99 8.94
N HIS A 214 7.10 -11.18 8.56
CA HIS A 214 8.14 -10.72 9.47
C HIS A 214 7.69 -9.41 10.12
N GLU A 215 7.29 -9.49 11.39
CA GLU A 215 6.82 -8.35 12.16
C GLU A 215 7.95 -7.76 13.01
N PRO A 216 8.00 -6.43 13.20
CA PRO A 216 8.94 -5.82 14.14
C PRO A 216 8.73 -6.34 15.56
N GLU A 217 9.82 -6.50 16.30
CA GLU A 217 9.75 -6.87 17.71
C GLU A 217 9.48 -5.62 18.57
N MET A 218 8.65 -5.76 19.60
CA MET A 218 8.39 -4.67 20.55
C MET A 218 9.66 -4.17 21.26
N ALA A 219 10.65 -5.05 21.45
CA ALA A 219 11.96 -4.67 22.00
C ALA A 219 12.63 -3.60 21.13
N THR A 220 12.50 -3.67 19.80
CA THR A 220 13.02 -2.67 18.88
C THR A 220 12.43 -1.29 19.16
N CYS A 221 11.12 -1.20 19.40
CA CYS A 221 10.44 0.04 19.73
C CYS A 221 10.92 0.57 21.09
N PHE A 222 10.94 -0.29 22.11
CA PHE A 222 11.23 0.10 23.49
C PHE A 222 12.66 0.59 23.67
N GLU A 223 13.63 -0.17 23.14
CA GLU A 223 15.05 0.18 23.19
C GLU A 223 15.32 1.51 22.49
N CYS A 224 14.79 1.68 21.27
CA CYS A 224 14.96 2.93 20.53
C CYS A 224 14.31 4.11 21.27
N HIS A 225 13.06 3.96 21.72
CA HIS A 225 12.35 5.02 22.44
C HIS A 225 13.07 5.41 23.73
N ASP A 226 13.60 4.45 24.48
CA ASP A 226 14.37 4.70 25.70
C ASP A 226 15.69 5.44 25.42
N ASP A 227 16.41 5.05 24.37
CA ASP A 227 17.67 5.67 23.96
C ASP A 227 17.50 7.14 23.51
N VAL A 228 16.36 7.46 22.89
CA VAL A 228 16.10 8.80 22.35
C VAL A 228 15.35 9.73 23.32
N ARG A 229 14.94 9.30 24.51
CA ARG A 229 14.15 10.15 25.45
C ARG A 229 14.84 11.47 25.84
N ALA A 230 16.17 11.52 25.75
CA ALA A 230 16.92 12.75 26.01
C ALA A 230 16.87 13.76 24.85
N GLN A 231 16.51 13.31 23.65
CA GLN A 231 16.58 14.04 22.38
C GLN A 231 15.20 14.29 21.77
N ALA A 232 14.28 13.34 21.99
CA ALA A 232 12.90 13.38 21.53
C ALA A 232 11.96 13.14 22.72
N SER A 233 10.65 13.30 22.50
CA SER A 233 9.61 13.03 23.50
C SER A 233 8.70 11.89 23.04
N PRO A 234 9.22 10.66 22.87
CA PRO A 234 8.37 9.52 22.55
C PRO A 234 7.43 9.25 23.72
N HIS A 235 6.28 8.62 23.41
CA HIS A 235 5.34 8.15 24.42
C HIS A 235 6.01 7.19 25.40
N ALA A 236 5.41 7.02 26.58
CA ALA A 236 5.91 6.07 27.56
C ALA A 236 5.71 4.64 27.02
N ASN A 237 6.67 3.73 27.26
CA ASN A 237 6.58 2.37 26.72
C ASN A 237 5.42 1.57 27.32
N ASP A 238 4.92 1.98 28.49
CA ASP A 238 3.76 1.43 29.18
C ASP A 238 2.43 2.13 28.82
N ASP A 239 2.46 3.09 27.89
CA ASP A 239 1.26 3.67 27.28
C ASP A 239 0.71 2.73 26.19
N CYS A 240 0.19 1.57 26.63
CA CYS A 240 -0.16 0.45 25.77
C CYS A 240 -1.10 0.86 24.62
N ALA A 241 -2.16 1.62 24.93
CA ALA A 241 -3.22 1.95 23.98
C ALA A 241 -2.74 2.89 22.85
N THR A 242 -1.70 3.69 23.09
CA THR A 242 -1.15 4.58 22.06
C THR A 242 -0.48 3.80 20.93
N CYS A 243 0.12 2.65 21.23
CA CYS A 243 0.75 1.77 20.23
C CYS A 243 -0.22 0.66 19.76
N HIS A 244 -0.96 0.06 20.70
CA HIS A 244 -1.90 -1.04 20.47
C HIS A 244 -3.32 -0.54 20.17
N VAL A 245 -3.43 0.33 19.16
CA VAL A 245 -4.70 0.94 18.73
C VAL A 245 -5.71 -0.15 18.32
N ALA A 246 -5.25 -1.17 17.59
CA ALA A 246 -6.11 -2.27 17.16
C ALA A 246 -6.74 -3.02 18.34
N GLN A 247 -5.94 -3.42 19.33
CA GLN A 247 -6.45 -4.12 20.52
C GLN A 247 -7.43 -3.25 21.31
N LYS A 248 -7.16 -1.94 21.43
CA LYS A 248 -8.05 -0.99 22.11
C LYS A 248 -9.39 -0.87 21.39
N GLU A 249 -9.37 -0.67 20.08
CA GLU A 249 -10.59 -0.56 19.27
C GLU A 249 -11.34 -1.89 19.14
N ILE A 250 -10.66 -3.03 19.26
CA ILE A 250 -11.30 -4.35 19.36
C ILE A 250 -12.07 -4.50 20.68
N GLN A 251 -11.48 -4.08 21.80
CA GLN A 251 -12.19 -4.03 23.09
C GLN A 251 -13.43 -3.12 23.01
N GLU A 252 -13.35 -2.03 22.24
CA GLU A 252 -14.46 -1.09 22.04
C GLU A 252 -15.49 -1.56 20.99
N GLY A 253 -15.15 -2.57 20.18
CA GLY A 253 -16.04 -3.12 19.15
C GLY A 253 -16.11 -2.25 17.89
N THR A 254 -15.05 -1.50 17.58
CA THR A 254 -15.04 -0.48 16.51
C THR A 254 -13.98 -0.68 15.43
N TYR A 255 -13.03 -1.61 15.61
CA TYR A 255 -11.85 -1.71 14.73
C TYR A 255 -12.14 -2.25 13.32
N ALA A 256 -12.79 -3.42 13.22
CA ALA A 256 -12.97 -4.12 11.96
C ALA A 256 -13.99 -3.42 11.04
N GLU A 257 -13.53 -3.02 9.85
CA GLU A 257 -14.37 -2.35 8.86
C GLU A 257 -15.64 -3.14 8.51
N GLY A 258 -16.77 -2.45 8.49
CA GLY A 258 -18.06 -3.04 8.14
C GLY A 258 -18.65 -3.98 9.19
N ILE A 259 -18.18 -3.92 10.44
CA ILE A 259 -18.75 -4.60 11.60
C ILE A 259 -19.02 -3.57 12.71
N GLU A 260 -20.28 -3.33 13.02
CA GLU A 260 -20.68 -2.47 14.15
C GLU A 260 -20.82 -3.33 15.41
N GLY A 261 -19.77 -3.35 16.24
CA GLY A 261 -19.76 -4.09 17.50
C GLY A 261 -20.28 -3.30 18.69
N TYR A 262 -20.14 -3.90 19.87
CA TYR A 262 -20.38 -3.24 21.15
C TYR A 262 -19.11 -3.26 21.98
N SER A 263 -18.95 -2.21 22.78
CA SER A 263 -17.87 -2.13 23.75
C SER A 263 -17.99 -3.25 24.78
N TRP A 264 -16.89 -3.97 24.98
CA TRP A 264 -16.82 -5.06 25.93
C TRP A 264 -16.87 -4.56 27.37
N TYR A 265 -17.37 -5.38 28.29
CA TYR A 265 -17.45 -4.97 29.70
C TYR A 265 -16.09 -4.69 30.35
N MET A 266 -14.98 -5.19 29.78
CA MET A 266 -13.62 -4.88 30.24
C MET A 266 -12.96 -3.74 29.47
N ALA A 267 -13.62 -3.10 28.50
CA ALA A 267 -13.03 -2.02 27.71
C ALA A 267 -12.71 -0.76 28.53
N ASP A 268 -13.37 -0.60 29.68
CA ASP A 268 -13.13 0.48 30.65
C ASP A 268 -11.96 0.19 31.60
N LEU A 269 -11.42 -1.03 31.62
CA LEU A 269 -10.25 -1.37 32.42
C LEU A 269 -8.97 -0.89 31.75
N ASP A 270 -7.97 -0.55 32.55
CA ASP A 270 -6.64 -0.26 32.04
C ASP A 270 -5.98 -1.58 31.61
N CYS A 271 -5.15 -1.54 30.57
CA CYS A 271 -4.45 -2.73 30.08
C CYS A 271 -3.63 -3.39 31.21
N SER A 272 -3.06 -2.57 32.10
CA SER A 272 -2.28 -2.99 33.27
C SER A 272 -3.09 -3.69 34.36
N ASP A 273 -4.43 -3.62 34.32
CA ASP A 273 -5.28 -4.36 35.27
C ASP A 273 -5.21 -5.87 35.02
N CYS A 274 -4.84 -6.29 33.79
CA CYS A 274 -4.63 -7.69 33.43
C CYS A 274 -3.19 -8.00 33.00
N HIS A 275 -2.51 -7.07 32.34
CA HIS A 275 -1.15 -7.27 31.85
C HIS A 275 -0.12 -6.74 32.86
N GLU A 276 0.66 -7.66 33.45
CA GLU A 276 1.75 -7.29 34.38
C GLU A 276 2.86 -6.49 33.70
N SER A 277 3.09 -6.76 32.41
CA SER A 277 3.99 -6.01 31.54
C SER A 277 3.62 -6.28 30.08
N ALA A 278 4.19 -5.50 29.16
CA ALA A 278 4.00 -5.72 27.73
C ALA A 278 4.50 -7.11 27.25
N PHE A 279 5.43 -7.74 27.95
CA PHE A 279 6.04 -9.02 27.55
C PHE A 279 5.38 -10.26 28.18
N ILE A 280 4.43 -10.08 29.10
CA ILE A 280 3.80 -11.18 29.83
C ILE A 280 2.32 -11.22 29.48
N ARG A 281 1.89 -12.33 28.86
CA ARG A 281 0.47 -12.56 28.59
C ARG A 281 -0.29 -12.92 29.87
N PRO A 282 -1.51 -12.39 30.07
CA PRO A 282 -2.38 -12.79 31.16
C PRO A 282 -2.67 -14.29 31.14
N ASN A 283 -2.95 -14.86 32.30
CA ASN A 283 -3.41 -16.24 32.43
C ASN A 283 -4.63 -16.31 33.36
N THR A 284 -5.17 -17.50 33.59
CA THR A 284 -6.37 -17.70 34.41
C THR A 284 -6.25 -17.14 35.82
N ASP A 285 -5.05 -17.13 36.41
CA ASP A 285 -4.83 -16.61 37.76
C ASP A 285 -5.05 -15.08 37.82
N THR A 286 -4.78 -14.36 36.73
CA THR A 286 -5.04 -12.92 36.61
C THR A 286 -6.51 -12.59 36.86
N CYS A 287 -7.43 -13.40 36.31
CA CYS A 287 -8.86 -13.21 36.50
C CYS A 287 -9.27 -13.47 37.96
N VAL A 288 -8.71 -14.52 38.57
CA VAL A 288 -9.03 -14.98 39.93
C VAL A 288 -8.49 -14.03 41.02
N MET A 289 -7.60 -13.10 40.66
CA MET A 289 -7.19 -12.02 41.59
C MET A 289 -8.35 -11.10 41.98
N CYS A 290 -9.30 -10.88 41.06
CA CYS A 290 -10.46 -10.01 41.25
C CYS A 290 -11.78 -10.78 41.33
N HIS A 291 -11.84 -11.96 40.72
CA HIS A 291 -13.03 -12.80 40.61
C HIS A 291 -12.86 -14.16 41.31
N ASP A 292 -13.93 -14.94 41.40
CA ASP A 292 -13.85 -16.32 41.90
C ASP A 292 -13.28 -17.29 40.84
N GLU A 293 -13.02 -18.53 41.25
CA GLU A 293 -12.42 -19.57 40.40
C GLU A 293 -13.22 -19.85 39.11
N SER A 294 -14.52 -19.55 39.07
CA SER A 294 -15.32 -19.78 37.86
C SER A 294 -14.93 -18.89 36.67
N TYR A 295 -14.24 -17.77 36.91
CA TYR A 295 -13.76 -16.90 35.84
C TYR A 295 -12.55 -17.48 35.09
N ALA A 296 -11.78 -18.38 35.73
CA ALA A 296 -10.73 -19.13 35.05
C ALA A 296 -11.33 -20.03 33.95
N ASP A 297 -12.48 -20.66 34.23
CA ASP A 297 -13.21 -21.47 33.27
C ASP A 297 -13.74 -20.61 32.13
N ILE A 298 -14.27 -19.41 32.41
CA ILE A 298 -14.75 -18.47 31.37
C ILE A 298 -13.64 -18.10 30.39
N MET A 299 -12.44 -17.75 30.88
CA MET A 299 -11.29 -17.45 30.00
C MET A 299 -10.93 -18.67 29.15
N THR A 300 -10.81 -19.84 29.78
CA THR A 300 -10.45 -21.08 29.09
C THR A 300 -11.46 -21.45 28.01
N ASP A 301 -12.76 -21.37 28.31
CA ASP A 301 -13.83 -21.67 27.37
C ASP A 301 -13.88 -20.67 26.20
N THR A 302 -13.64 -19.39 26.49
CA THR A 302 -13.55 -18.33 25.47
C THR A 302 -12.40 -18.61 24.49
N GLN A 303 -11.21 -18.90 25.01
CA GLN A 303 -10.03 -19.19 24.19
C GLN A 303 -10.19 -20.48 23.39
N ASN A 304 -10.76 -21.53 23.99
CA ASN A 304 -11.04 -22.79 23.29
C ASN A 304 -12.00 -22.58 22.12
N TYR A 305 -13.09 -21.85 22.35
CA TYR A 305 -14.07 -21.55 21.32
C TYR A 305 -13.46 -20.70 20.20
N PHE A 306 -12.74 -19.62 20.55
CA PHE A 306 -12.04 -18.77 19.60
C PHE A 306 -11.10 -19.59 18.71
N ASN A 307 -10.25 -20.42 19.31
CA ASN A 307 -9.29 -21.25 18.58
C ASN A 307 -9.98 -22.27 17.66
N GLU A 308 -11.14 -22.81 18.06
CA GLU A 308 -11.94 -23.69 17.20
C GLU A 308 -12.47 -22.95 15.96
N GLN A 309 -12.96 -21.73 16.12
CA GLN A 309 -13.46 -20.92 14.99
C GLN A 309 -12.32 -20.41 14.11
N LEU A 310 -11.22 -19.98 14.70
CA LEU A 310 -10.03 -19.48 13.99
C LEU A 310 -9.53 -20.51 12.96
N VAL A 311 -9.39 -21.77 13.36
CA VAL A 311 -8.96 -22.85 12.45
C VAL A 311 -9.91 -23.03 11.26
N LYS A 312 -11.22 -22.77 11.42
CA LYS A 312 -12.21 -22.88 10.34
C LYS A 312 -12.03 -21.74 9.33
N VAL A 313 -11.93 -20.50 9.81
CA VAL A 313 -11.80 -19.33 8.93
C VAL A 313 -10.41 -19.23 8.30
N GLN A 314 -9.34 -19.66 8.98
CA GLN A 314 -8.00 -19.78 8.40
C GLN A 314 -7.99 -20.71 7.19
N LYS A 315 -8.66 -21.87 7.28
CA LYS A 315 -8.79 -22.79 6.14
C LYS A 315 -9.55 -22.19 4.97
N GLN A 316 -10.58 -21.38 5.23
CA GLN A 316 -11.32 -20.66 4.19
C GLN A 316 -10.43 -19.60 3.53
N ARG A 317 -9.75 -18.78 4.34
CA ARG A 317 -8.78 -17.77 3.90
C ARG A 317 -7.72 -18.37 2.99
N ASP A 318 -7.02 -19.42 3.45
CA ASP A 318 -5.92 -20.04 2.70
C ASP A 318 -6.43 -20.65 1.38
N PHE A 319 -7.61 -21.24 1.40
CA PHE A 319 -8.24 -21.81 0.21
C PHE A 319 -8.55 -20.74 -0.86
N TYR A 320 -9.11 -19.60 -0.46
CA TYR A 320 -9.46 -18.55 -1.42
C TYR A 320 -8.25 -17.71 -1.82
N MET A 321 -7.30 -17.48 -0.92
CA MET A 321 -6.04 -16.84 -1.25
C MET A 321 -5.31 -17.57 -2.38
N ALA A 322 -5.21 -18.90 -2.31
CA ALA A 322 -4.57 -19.73 -3.34
C ALA A 322 -5.27 -19.71 -4.70
N LYS A 323 -6.50 -19.19 -4.79
CA LYS A 323 -7.31 -19.11 -6.01
C LYS A 323 -7.53 -17.68 -6.49
N ARG A 324 -7.10 -16.70 -5.70
CA ARG A 324 -7.46 -15.29 -5.86
C ARG A 324 -7.09 -14.74 -7.22
N GLU A 325 -5.93 -15.09 -7.76
CA GLU A 325 -5.46 -14.61 -9.08
C GLU A 325 -6.37 -15.01 -10.24
N ALA A 326 -7.08 -16.13 -10.12
CA ALA A 326 -8.00 -16.61 -11.15
C ALA A 326 -9.43 -16.06 -11.00
N MET A 327 -9.69 -15.24 -9.97
CA MET A 327 -11.01 -14.68 -9.69
C MET A 327 -11.23 -13.37 -10.45
N PRO A 328 -12.46 -13.08 -10.91
CA PRO A 328 -12.80 -11.78 -11.44
C PRO A 328 -12.78 -10.69 -10.35
N HIS A 329 -12.84 -9.42 -10.77
CA HIS A 329 -12.65 -8.26 -9.90
C HIS A 329 -13.53 -8.28 -8.64
N GLY A 330 -14.87 -8.33 -8.77
CA GLY A 330 -15.74 -8.27 -7.61
C GLY A 330 -15.62 -9.50 -6.68
N GLN A 331 -15.23 -10.66 -7.21
CA GLN A 331 -14.93 -11.83 -6.37
C GLN A 331 -13.60 -11.66 -5.61
N ARG A 332 -12.60 -10.99 -6.21
CA ARG A 332 -11.33 -10.64 -5.56
C ARG A 332 -11.56 -9.65 -4.43
N GLU A 333 -12.41 -8.64 -4.61
CA GLU A 333 -12.74 -7.67 -3.55
C GLU A 333 -13.33 -8.35 -2.32
N LEU A 334 -14.34 -9.20 -2.49
CA LEU A 334 -14.91 -10.00 -1.41
C LEU A 334 -13.87 -10.90 -0.73
N THR A 335 -12.94 -11.44 -1.52
CA THR A 335 -11.84 -12.25 -1.00
C THR A 335 -10.89 -11.40 -0.17
N ASN A 336 -10.53 -10.21 -0.62
CA ASN A 336 -9.67 -9.28 0.11
C ASN A 336 -10.30 -8.88 1.46
N GLU A 337 -11.61 -8.62 1.48
CA GLU A 337 -12.34 -8.34 2.73
C GLU A 337 -12.25 -9.55 3.70
N LEU A 338 -12.40 -10.78 3.20
CA LEU A 338 -12.20 -11.99 4.01
C LEU A 338 -10.76 -12.08 4.54
N LEU A 339 -9.75 -11.81 3.71
CA LEU A 339 -8.34 -11.84 4.13
C LEU A 339 -8.08 -10.81 5.23
N TYR A 340 -8.65 -9.62 5.11
CA TYR A 340 -8.55 -8.55 6.10
C TYR A 340 -9.18 -8.97 7.43
N ILE A 341 -10.45 -9.40 7.44
CA ILE A 341 -11.13 -9.81 8.67
C ILE A 341 -10.36 -10.92 9.39
N VAL A 342 -9.90 -11.95 8.66
CA VAL A 342 -9.14 -13.05 9.29
C VAL A 342 -7.81 -12.56 9.84
N ARG A 343 -7.14 -11.62 9.17
CA ARG A 343 -5.91 -11.01 9.70
C ARG A 343 -6.15 -10.26 11.01
N VAL A 344 -7.20 -9.45 11.08
CA VAL A 344 -7.57 -8.72 12.32
C VAL A 344 -7.76 -9.70 13.48
N ILE A 345 -8.47 -10.81 13.24
CA ILE A 345 -8.68 -11.87 14.23
C ILE A 345 -7.34 -12.45 14.72
N GLU A 346 -6.40 -12.71 13.81
CA GLU A 346 -5.10 -13.30 14.14
C GLU A 346 -4.17 -12.35 14.90
N SER A 347 -4.18 -11.07 14.52
CA SER A 347 -3.23 -10.07 15.02
C SER A 347 -3.55 -9.57 16.43
N ASP A 348 -4.78 -9.72 16.92
CA ASP A 348 -5.14 -9.30 18.28
C ASP A 348 -4.36 -10.08 19.35
N GLY A 349 -4.26 -11.40 19.19
CA GLY A 349 -3.45 -12.28 20.03
C GLY A 349 -4.02 -12.58 21.43
N SER A 350 -5.18 -12.05 21.81
CA SER A 350 -5.83 -12.34 23.10
C SER A 350 -6.59 -13.65 23.12
N GLU A 351 -6.72 -14.32 21.97
CA GLU A 351 -7.55 -15.51 21.78
C GLU A 351 -9.02 -15.27 22.20
N GLY A 352 -9.59 -14.14 21.79
CA GLY A 352 -11.00 -13.82 21.98
C GLY A 352 -11.30 -13.02 23.25
N VAL A 353 -10.45 -13.07 24.26
CA VAL A 353 -10.69 -12.46 25.59
C VAL A 353 -10.95 -10.95 25.56
N HIS A 354 -10.33 -10.20 24.66
CA HIS A 354 -10.51 -8.75 24.55
C HIS A 354 -11.94 -8.34 24.22
N ASN A 355 -12.65 -9.11 23.38
CA ASN A 355 -14.05 -8.88 23.07
C ASN A 355 -14.70 -10.12 22.40
N PRO A 356 -15.11 -11.14 23.17
CA PRO A 356 -15.63 -12.40 22.65
C PRO A 356 -16.81 -12.21 21.68
N GLU A 357 -17.75 -11.33 22.02
CA GLU A 357 -18.93 -11.06 21.19
C GLU A 357 -18.55 -10.40 19.87
N TYR A 358 -17.56 -9.51 19.87
CA TYR A 358 -17.08 -8.88 18.64
C TYR A 358 -16.30 -9.87 17.75
N PHE A 359 -15.53 -10.78 18.35
CA PHE A 359 -14.92 -11.89 17.60
C PHE A 359 -15.95 -12.84 17.00
N ASP A 360 -17.06 -13.11 17.69
CA ASP A 360 -18.19 -13.85 17.11
C ASP A 360 -18.71 -13.17 15.85
N MET A 361 -18.91 -11.85 15.89
CA MET A 361 -19.35 -11.07 14.73
C MET A 361 -18.33 -11.12 13.58
N MET A 362 -17.02 -11.06 13.89
CA MET A 362 -15.96 -11.21 12.89
C MET A 362 -15.96 -12.61 12.26
N PHE A 363 -16.15 -13.67 13.04
CA PHE A 363 -16.27 -15.03 12.51
C PHE A 363 -17.53 -15.21 11.65
N GLU A 364 -18.67 -14.63 12.05
CA GLU A 364 -19.89 -14.62 11.25
C GLU A 364 -19.67 -13.90 9.91
N LYS A 365 -19.07 -12.71 9.95
CA LYS A 365 -18.71 -11.93 8.74
C LYS A 365 -17.80 -12.73 7.80
N ALA A 366 -16.77 -13.38 8.33
CA ALA A 366 -15.85 -14.21 7.53
C ALA A 366 -16.59 -15.39 6.85
N ASN A 367 -17.51 -16.04 7.55
CA ASN A 367 -18.33 -17.11 6.99
C ASN A 367 -19.31 -16.59 5.92
N ASP A 368 -19.93 -15.43 6.14
CA ASP A 368 -20.80 -14.76 5.18
C ASP A 368 -20.06 -14.37 3.90
N LEU A 369 -18.86 -13.80 4.04
CA LEU A 369 -17.97 -13.50 2.90
C LEU A 369 -17.61 -14.77 2.15
N THR A 370 -17.24 -15.85 2.85
CA THR A 370 -17.01 -17.16 2.24
C THR A 370 -18.20 -17.66 1.42
N ALA A 371 -19.43 -17.47 1.92
CA ALA A 371 -20.65 -17.84 1.21
C ALA A 371 -20.89 -16.93 -0.02
N LYS A 372 -20.64 -15.63 0.09
CA LYS A 372 -20.74 -14.68 -1.03
C LYS A 372 -19.71 -14.99 -2.12
N ILE A 373 -18.45 -15.20 -1.77
CA ILE A 373 -17.39 -15.58 -2.72
C ILE A 373 -17.76 -16.86 -3.47
N LYS A 374 -18.24 -17.88 -2.75
CA LYS A 374 -18.63 -19.17 -3.36
C LYS A 374 -19.76 -19.03 -4.37
N ASN A 375 -20.72 -18.16 -4.09
CA ASN A 375 -21.91 -17.96 -4.90
C ASN A 375 -21.81 -16.72 -5.78
N TYR A 376 -20.60 -16.15 -5.94
CA TYR A 376 -20.40 -14.95 -6.74
C TYR A 376 -20.79 -15.22 -8.19
N VAL A 377 -21.59 -14.31 -8.73
CA VAL A 377 -21.96 -14.25 -10.15
C VAL A 377 -21.58 -12.87 -10.61
N GLU A 378 -20.76 -12.80 -11.66
CA GLU A 378 -20.39 -11.52 -12.27
C GLU A 378 -21.68 -10.78 -12.65
N PRO A 379 -21.87 -9.53 -12.21
CA PRO A 379 -22.92 -8.69 -12.76
C PRO A 379 -22.73 -8.62 -14.28
N GLU A 380 -23.81 -8.79 -15.07
CA GLU A 380 -23.72 -8.54 -16.50
C GLU A 380 -23.29 -7.09 -16.72
N GLU A 381 -22.11 -6.90 -17.31
CA GLU A 381 -21.66 -5.59 -17.76
C GLU A 381 -22.72 -5.04 -18.73
N THR A 382 -23.50 -4.04 -18.30
CA THR A 382 -24.11 -3.13 -19.26
C THR A 382 -22.95 -2.45 -19.96
N GLU A 383 -22.77 -2.68 -21.26
CA GLU A 383 -21.78 -1.99 -22.11
C GLU A 383 -21.95 -0.46 -21.98
N GLU A 384 -21.34 0.14 -20.96
CA GLU A 384 -20.76 1.46 -21.10
C GLU A 384 -19.39 1.25 -21.71
N THR A 385 -19.24 1.76 -22.92
CA THR A 385 -18.09 1.57 -23.80
C THR A 385 -16.77 1.95 -23.12
N HIS A 386 -16.09 0.98 -22.51
CA HIS A 386 -14.65 1.06 -22.33
C HIS A 386 -14.00 0.83 -23.69
N ALA A 387 -13.70 1.92 -24.40
CA ALA A 387 -12.88 1.85 -25.59
C ALA A 387 -11.52 1.20 -25.25
N PRO A 388 -11.01 0.31 -26.10
CA PRO A 388 -9.74 -0.35 -25.84
C PRO A 388 -8.62 0.67 -25.81
N VAL A 389 -7.70 0.51 -24.86
CA VAL A 389 -6.45 1.26 -24.77
C VAL A 389 -5.66 1.08 -26.08
N ILE A 390 -5.74 2.08 -26.97
CA ILE A 390 -4.87 2.17 -28.14
C ILE A 390 -3.57 2.83 -27.67
N THR A 391 -2.48 2.12 -27.93
CA THR A 391 -1.08 2.56 -27.84
C THR A 391 -0.90 3.96 -28.42
N ALA A 392 -0.30 4.86 -27.63
CA ALA A 392 0.02 6.21 -28.06
C ALA A 392 1.04 6.17 -29.24
N GLN A 393 0.55 6.36 -30.46
CA GLN A 393 1.33 6.94 -31.53
C GLN A 393 0.95 8.41 -31.70
N SER A 394 1.99 9.23 -31.68
CA SER A 394 2.03 10.67 -31.89
C SER A 394 1.22 11.13 -33.11
N VAL A 395 0.28 12.07 -32.93
CA VAL A 395 -0.04 13.11 -33.92
C VAL A 395 -0.47 14.39 -33.21
N SER A 396 0.04 15.49 -33.75
CA SER A 396 -0.13 16.90 -33.41
C SER A 396 -1.49 17.50 -33.80
N GLU A 397 -1.71 18.74 -33.34
CA GLU A 397 -2.71 19.75 -33.81
C GLU A 397 -4.18 19.44 -33.44
N GLU A 398 -5.08 20.37 -33.14
CA GLU A 398 -5.16 21.84 -33.25
C GLU A 398 -6.36 22.28 -32.37
N GLU A 399 -6.39 23.55 -31.98
CA GLU A 399 -7.51 24.19 -31.28
C GLU A 399 -8.83 24.10 -32.07
N THR A 400 -9.94 23.69 -31.47
CA THR A 400 -11.27 24.21 -31.85
C THR A 400 -12.27 24.21 -30.67
N HIS A 401 -13.11 25.23 -30.69
CA HIS A 401 -14.08 25.62 -29.67
C HIS A 401 -15.28 24.67 -29.52
N ALA A 402 -15.70 24.56 -28.26
CA ALA A 402 -16.99 24.17 -27.68
C ALA A 402 -18.21 24.01 -28.63
N GLU A 403 -18.89 22.88 -28.48
CA GLU A 403 -20.32 22.76 -28.73
C GLU A 403 -21.02 22.04 -27.56
N LYS A 404 -22.19 22.56 -27.18
CA LYS A 404 -22.95 22.17 -25.97
C LYS A 404 -23.64 20.83 -26.18
N THR A 405 -23.24 19.82 -25.42
CA THR A 405 -23.95 18.54 -25.27
C THR A 405 -24.83 18.59 -24.01
N GLY A 406 -25.93 17.83 -24.01
CA GLY A 406 -26.97 17.82 -22.97
C GLY A 406 -26.48 17.41 -21.58
N PRO A 407 -27.40 17.31 -20.59
CA PRO A 407 -27.02 17.06 -19.20
C PRO A 407 -26.26 15.74 -19.08
N VAL A 408 -25.13 15.78 -18.40
CA VAL A 408 -24.27 14.62 -18.10
C VAL A 408 -24.94 13.66 -17.11
N ASN A 409 -25.95 14.13 -16.38
CA ASN A 409 -26.68 13.37 -15.36
C ASN A 409 -28.06 12.96 -15.85
N SER A 410 -28.61 11.88 -15.27
CA SER A 410 -29.95 11.39 -15.58
C SER A 410 -31.03 12.44 -15.29
N GLU A 411 -32.19 12.34 -15.95
CA GLU A 411 -33.32 13.25 -15.71
C GLU A 411 -33.79 13.21 -14.25
N GLU A 412 -33.72 12.03 -13.61
CA GLU A 412 -33.99 11.84 -12.19
C GLU A 412 -32.98 12.59 -11.31
N MET A 413 -31.67 12.47 -11.57
CA MET A 413 -30.65 13.23 -10.82
C MET A 413 -30.77 14.74 -11.05
N MET A 414 -31.08 15.16 -12.26
CA MET A 414 -31.29 16.58 -12.57
C MET A 414 -32.54 17.14 -11.89
N SER A 415 -33.55 16.31 -11.60
CA SER A 415 -34.76 16.72 -10.85
C SER A 415 -34.49 17.04 -9.39
N ILE A 416 -33.44 16.45 -8.78
CA ILE A 416 -33.01 16.74 -7.40
C ILE A 416 -32.57 18.20 -7.24
N LEU A 417 -32.20 18.86 -8.33
CA LEU A 417 -31.74 20.25 -8.34
C LEU A 417 -32.89 21.27 -8.33
N GLU A 418 -34.15 20.85 -8.39
CA GLU A 418 -35.30 21.76 -8.34
C GLU A 418 -35.32 22.51 -7.00
N GLY A 419 -35.13 23.83 -7.03
CA GLY A 419 -34.97 24.68 -5.84
C GLY A 419 -33.54 24.80 -5.29
N LEU A 420 -32.55 24.14 -5.92
CA LEU A 420 -31.12 24.23 -5.61
C LEU A 420 -30.29 24.62 -6.84
N GLU A 421 -30.89 25.32 -7.81
CA GLU A 421 -30.24 25.66 -9.07
C GLU A 421 -29.04 26.58 -8.88
N THR A 422 -29.09 27.41 -7.85
CA THR A 422 -28.00 28.28 -7.39
C THR A 422 -27.84 28.18 -5.88
N ILE A 423 -26.60 28.06 -5.40
CA ILE A 423 -26.27 27.97 -3.97
C ILE A 423 -25.40 29.16 -3.58
N ASP A 424 -25.80 29.93 -2.55
CA ASP A 424 -24.93 30.94 -1.95
C ASP A 424 -23.99 30.24 -0.95
N LEU A 425 -22.74 30.01 -1.38
CA LEU A 425 -21.74 29.35 -0.54
C LEU A 425 -21.32 30.22 0.65
N LYS A 426 -21.45 31.54 0.54
CA LYS A 426 -21.12 32.44 1.64
C LYS A 426 -22.18 32.36 2.72
N GLU A 427 -23.46 32.43 2.36
CA GLU A 427 -24.55 32.31 3.33
C GLU A 427 -24.50 30.96 4.05
N ARG A 428 -24.18 29.89 3.33
CA ARG A 428 -24.19 28.53 3.88
C ARG A 428 -22.96 28.18 4.72
N TYR A 429 -21.76 28.65 4.35
CA TYR A 429 -20.52 28.18 4.96
C TYR A 429 -19.60 29.29 5.48
N ALA A 430 -19.82 30.56 5.14
CA ALA A 430 -18.96 31.67 5.56
C ALA A 430 -19.75 32.97 5.82
N PRO A 431 -20.79 32.95 6.70
CA PRO A 431 -21.72 34.07 6.86
C PRO A 431 -21.02 35.35 7.35
N GLU A 432 -19.96 35.22 8.15
CA GLU A 432 -19.16 36.34 8.67
C GLU A 432 -18.02 36.78 7.73
N GLY A 433 -17.90 36.17 6.55
CA GLY A 433 -16.83 36.45 5.60
C GLY A 433 -16.81 37.89 5.07
N LYS A 434 -15.62 38.51 5.02
CA LYS A 434 -15.44 39.91 4.56
C LYS A 434 -15.51 40.10 3.04
N LYS A 435 -15.52 39.02 2.26
CA LYS A 435 -15.61 39.05 0.79
C LYS A 435 -17.06 39.01 0.32
N LYS A 436 -17.29 39.39 -0.95
CA LYS A 436 -18.61 39.29 -1.58
C LYS A 436 -19.05 37.82 -1.72
N ALA A 437 -20.35 37.61 -1.88
CA ALA A 437 -20.94 36.27 -2.00
C ALA A 437 -20.34 35.50 -3.18
N VAL A 438 -20.32 34.18 -3.05
CA VAL A 438 -19.96 33.25 -4.12
C VAL A 438 -21.22 32.49 -4.46
N ILE A 439 -21.90 32.92 -5.52
CA ILE A 439 -23.09 32.26 -6.03
C ILE A 439 -22.63 31.12 -6.94
N PHE A 440 -22.79 29.89 -6.45
CA PHE A 440 -22.49 28.69 -7.20
C PHE A 440 -23.67 28.34 -8.10
N GLU A 441 -23.45 28.43 -9.42
CA GLU A 441 -24.41 28.01 -10.45
C GLU A 441 -24.48 26.47 -10.51
N HIS A 442 -25.11 25.86 -9.52
CA HIS A 442 -25.13 24.41 -9.31
C HIS A 442 -25.70 23.66 -10.49
N LYS A 443 -26.85 24.10 -11.02
CA LYS A 443 -27.45 23.52 -12.22
C LYS A 443 -26.52 23.60 -13.43
N GLY A 444 -25.85 24.75 -13.61
CA GLY A 444 -24.90 24.92 -14.71
C GLY A 444 -23.69 23.99 -14.61
N HIS A 445 -23.27 23.62 -13.40
CA HIS A 445 -22.22 22.62 -13.20
C HIS A 445 -22.75 21.22 -13.47
N ALA A 446 -23.92 20.85 -12.95
CA ALA A 446 -24.54 19.55 -13.19
C ALA A 446 -24.94 19.31 -14.66
N GLU A 447 -25.16 20.36 -15.45
CA GLU A 447 -25.36 20.23 -16.90
C GLU A 447 -24.07 19.85 -17.63
N ARG A 448 -22.89 20.05 -17.03
CA ARG A 448 -21.57 19.89 -17.67
C ARG A 448 -20.67 18.87 -16.99
N LEU A 449 -21.00 18.46 -15.78
CA LEU A 449 -20.22 17.57 -14.92
C LEU A 449 -21.16 16.55 -14.30
N ALA A 450 -20.68 15.30 -14.16
CA ALA A 450 -21.41 14.28 -13.42
C ALA A 450 -21.52 14.70 -11.94
N CYS A 451 -22.65 14.48 -11.29
CA CYS A 451 -22.83 14.82 -9.87
C CYS A 451 -21.81 14.08 -8.99
N ALA A 452 -21.44 12.85 -9.36
CA ALA A 452 -20.40 12.06 -8.72
C ALA A 452 -18.99 12.70 -8.79
N SER A 453 -18.77 13.73 -9.61
CA SER A 453 -17.52 14.49 -9.60
C SER A 453 -17.35 15.34 -8.34
N CYS A 454 -18.44 15.68 -7.65
CA CYS A 454 -18.41 16.49 -6.43
C CYS A 454 -19.03 15.78 -5.23
N HIS A 455 -19.97 14.87 -5.47
CA HIS A 455 -20.73 14.17 -4.45
C HIS A 455 -20.31 12.71 -4.30
N GLU A 456 -20.20 12.25 -3.06
CA GLU A 456 -19.97 10.85 -2.72
C GLU A 456 -21.27 10.06 -2.89
N TYR A 457 -22.37 10.65 -2.41
CA TYR A 457 -23.74 10.17 -2.60
C TYR A 457 -24.59 11.31 -3.18
N PRO A 458 -24.66 11.45 -4.53
CA PRO A 458 -25.37 12.53 -5.20
C PRO A 458 -26.83 12.72 -4.76
N GLU A 459 -27.54 11.62 -4.55
CA GLU A 459 -28.93 11.59 -4.09
C GLU A 459 -29.13 12.10 -2.66
N ALA A 460 -28.10 11.99 -1.81
CA ALA A 460 -28.09 12.53 -0.44
C ALA A 460 -27.50 13.94 -0.38
N GLY A 461 -26.94 14.46 -1.47
CA GLY A 461 -26.27 15.77 -1.52
C GLY A 461 -24.95 15.83 -0.74
N MET A 462 -24.37 14.68 -0.38
CA MET A 462 -23.12 14.60 0.39
C MET A 462 -21.92 14.87 -0.52
N LEU A 463 -21.07 15.83 -0.17
CA LEU A 463 -19.84 16.14 -0.91
C LEU A 463 -18.75 15.12 -0.59
N LYS A 464 -17.84 14.86 -1.53
CA LYS A 464 -16.68 13.95 -1.37
C LYS A 464 -15.62 14.41 -0.35
N PHE A 465 -15.85 15.53 0.31
CA PHE A 465 -14.93 16.12 1.25
C PHE A 465 -15.74 16.89 2.30
N GLU A 466 -15.22 16.89 3.52
CA GLU A 466 -15.87 17.55 4.64
C GLU A 466 -15.72 19.07 4.51
N VAL A 467 -16.84 19.78 4.59
CA VAL A 467 -16.84 21.24 4.68
C VAL A 467 -17.07 21.63 6.14
N PRO A 468 -16.08 22.26 6.81
CA PRO A 468 -16.26 22.76 8.16
C PRO A 468 -17.48 23.67 8.29
N GLU A 469 -18.15 23.67 9.45
CA GLU A 469 -19.36 24.49 9.69
C GLU A 469 -19.13 25.98 9.40
N VAL A 470 -17.90 26.48 9.60
CA VAL A 470 -17.49 27.84 9.24
C VAL A 470 -16.17 27.80 8.49
N VAL A 471 -16.16 28.42 7.30
CA VAL A 471 -15.02 28.50 6.41
C VAL A 471 -14.38 29.90 6.49
N GLU A 472 -13.12 29.96 6.92
CA GLU A 472 -12.35 31.20 7.04
C GLU A 472 -11.14 31.28 6.09
N GLY A 473 -10.72 32.51 5.79
CA GLY A 473 -9.50 32.78 5.01
C GLY A 473 -9.58 32.36 3.54
N THR A 474 -8.46 32.51 2.83
CA THR A 474 -8.32 32.15 1.40
C THR A 474 -7.68 30.78 1.17
N LYS A 475 -7.24 30.10 2.23
CA LYS A 475 -6.73 28.72 2.21
C LYS A 475 -7.79 27.80 2.81
N ASN A 476 -8.93 27.71 2.15
CA ASN A 476 -10.03 26.86 2.60
C ASN A 476 -10.37 25.78 1.57
N VAL A 477 -11.21 24.82 1.97
CA VAL A 477 -11.60 23.65 1.19
C VAL A 477 -12.11 23.98 -0.22
N PHE A 478 -12.78 25.12 -0.43
CA PHE A 478 -13.22 25.54 -1.77
C PHE A 478 -12.07 26.03 -2.67
N HIS A 479 -11.00 26.57 -2.08
CA HIS A 479 -9.82 27.05 -2.80
C HIS A 479 -8.72 25.98 -2.97
N THR A 480 -8.66 25.00 -2.09
CA THR A 480 -7.62 23.98 -2.11
C THR A 480 -8.13 22.67 -2.71
N GLU A 481 -9.36 22.26 -2.42
CA GLU A 481 -9.85 20.91 -2.75
C GLU A 481 -11.00 20.84 -3.74
N LEU A 482 -11.94 21.80 -3.76
CA LEU A 482 -13.10 21.73 -4.67
C LEU A 482 -12.99 22.65 -5.88
N CYS A 483 -13.44 23.90 -5.72
CA CYS A 483 -13.75 24.76 -6.86
C CYS A 483 -12.49 25.18 -7.63
N ILE A 484 -11.47 25.66 -6.93
CA ILE A 484 -10.25 26.17 -7.59
C ILE A 484 -9.38 25.03 -8.13
N LYS A 485 -9.33 23.88 -7.44
CA LYS A 485 -8.61 22.69 -7.91
C LYS A 485 -9.21 22.20 -9.23
N CYS A 486 -10.52 21.96 -9.24
CA CYS A 486 -11.27 21.59 -10.45
C CYS A 486 -11.15 22.66 -11.55
N HIS A 487 -11.28 23.96 -11.23
CA HIS A 487 -11.15 25.01 -12.24
C HIS A 487 -9.74 25.08 -12.85
N LYS A 488 -8.67 24.75 -12.10
CA LYS A 488 -7.31 24.66 -12.65
C LYS A 488 -7.18 23.47 -13.61
N GLU A 489 -7.71 22.32 -13.22
CA GLU A 489 -7.71 21.09 -14.04
C GLU A 489 -8.50 21.29 -15.34
N MET A 490 -9.68 21.90 -15.24
CA MET A 490 -10.57 22.17 -16.37
C MET A 490 -10.24 23.46 -17.13
N ARG A 491 -9.15 24.16 -16.76
CA ARG A 491 -8.74 25.46 -17.32
C ARG A 491 -9.86 26.51 -17.33
N ALA A 492 -10.74 26.47 -16.33
CA ALA A 492 -11.79 27.45 -16.10
C ALA A 492 -11.27 28.68 -15.34
N THR A 493 -12.11 29.70 -15.16
CA THR A 493 -11.70 30.93 -14.44
C THR A 493 -11.43 30.65 -12.97
N THR A 494 -10.23 30.94 -12.52
CA THR A 494 -9.81 30.89 -11.11
C THR A 494 -9.70 32.29 -10.49
N SER A 495 -10.12 33.33 -11.21
CA SER A 495 -9.98 34.72 -10.76
C SER A 495 -10.95 35.05 -9.63
N CYS A 496 -10.45 35.64 -8.54
CA CYS A 496 -11.26 35.96 -7.37
C CYS A 496 -12.47 36.86 -7.70
N GLY A 497 -12.34 37.79 -8.65
CA GLY A 497 -13.42 38.69 -9.07
C GLY A 497 -14.48 38.02 -9.95
N ALA A 498 -14.16 36.88 -10.58
CA ALA A 498 -15.17 36.09 -11.29
C ALA A 498 -16.04 35.29 -10.31
N CYS A 499 -15.47 34.83 -9.20
CA CYS A 499 -16.14 34.02 -8.18
C CYS A 499 -16.87 34.85 -7.11
N HIS A 500 -16.27 35.95 -6.63
CA HIS A 500 -16.85 36.81 -5.58
C HIS A 500 -17.58 38.03 -6.17
N LYS A 501 -18.84 37.87 -6.58
CA LYS A 501 -19.61 38.91 -7.29
C LYS A 501 -20.61 39.64 -6.43
#